data_AF-A0A7C3LMK2-F1
#
_entry.id   AF-A0A7C3LMK2-F1
#
_cell.length_a   1.000
_cell.length_b   1.000
_cell.length_c   1.000
_cell.angle_alpha   90.00
_cell.angle_beta   90.00
_cell.angle_gamma   90.00
#
_symmetry.space_group_name_H-M   'P 1'
#
loop_
_entity.id
_entity.type
_entity.pdbx_description
1 polymer ?
#
loop_
_entity_poly.entity_id
_entity_poly.type
_entity_poly.pdbx_seq_one_letter_code
_entity_poly.pdbx_strand_id
1 'polypeptide(L)'
;MSTSSWFHVSLGDAIMADAPREEIRQTFRAKFKAAGKPADMAVYTRHDSEGRLHCEVTAYFSPAAAEVAKAFDAQPCNPPRKTGLELLAGSESSWARLFD
;
A
#
# COMPACT_ATOMS: atom_id res chain seq x y z
N MET A 1 -16.38 17.68 1.57
CA MET A 1 -15.72 16.88 2.60
C MET A 1 -15.06 15.71 1.88
N SER A 2 -13.77 15.78 1.60
CA SER A 2 -13.09 14.69 0.87
C SER A 2 -12.84 13.56 1.84
N THR A 3 -13.64 12.51 1.74
CA THR A 3 -13.39 11.21 2.38
C THR A 3 -12.02 10.73 1.92
N SER A 4 -11.04 10.69 2.82
CA SER A 4 -9.67 10.29 2.52
C SER A 4 -9.65 8.82 2.11
N SER A 5 -9.80 8.57 0.81
CA SER A 5 -9.84 7.23 0.22
C SER A 5 -8.51 6.50 0.39
N TRP A 6 -8.59 5.19 0.52
CA TRP A 6 -7.43 4.33 0.29
C TRP A 6 -7.17 4.25 -1.22
N PHE A 7 -6.00 3.76 -1.60
CA PHE A 7 -5.65 3.54 -2.99
C PHE A 7 -5.07 2.15 -3.17
N HIS A 8 -5.21 1.57 -4.37
CA HIS A 8 -4.59 0.30 -4.71
C HIS A 8 -3.97 0.30 -6.10
N VAL A 9 -2.97 -0.56 -6.29
CA VAL A 9 -2.40 -0.85 -7.61
C VAL A 9 -1.99 -2.31 -7.66
N SER A 10 -2.24 -2.97 -8.79
CA SER A 10 -1.71 -4.31 -9.05
C SER A 10 -0.24 -4.20 -9.42
N LEU A 11 0.59 -5.02 -8.77
CA LEU A 11 2.03 -5.14 -9.03
C LEU A 11 2.35 -6.30 -9.99
N GLY A 12 1.31 -6.97 -10.50
CA GLY A 12 1.44 -8.17 -11.33
C GLY A 12 1.70 -9.44 -10.51
N ASP A 13 2.21 -10.47 -11.19
CA ASP A 13 2.47 -11.78 -10.60
C ASP A 13 3.62 -11.72 -9.58
N ALA A 14 3.63 -12.64 -8.62
CA ALA A 14 4.64 -12.71 -7.55
C ALA A 14 6.11 -12.66 -8.04
N ILE A 15 6.42 -13.13 -9.25
CA ILE A 15 7.77 -13.07 -9.85
C ILE A 15 8.13 -11.65 -10.31
N MET A 16 7.17 -10.91 -10.84
CA MET A 16 7.38 -9.56 -11.37
C MET A 16 7.17 -8.47 -10.31
N ALA A 17 6.51 -8.80 -9.21
CA ALA A 17 6.14 -7.84 -8.16
C ALA A 17 7.32 -7.32 -7.32
N ASP A 18 8.48 -7.99 -7.31
CA ASP A 18 9.60 -7.56 -6.45
C ASP A 18 10.19 -6.21 -6.85
N ALA A 19 10.38 -5.96 -8.15
CA ALA A 19 10.86 -4.68 -8.65
C ALA A 19 9.94 -3.50 -8.28
N PRO A 20 8.61 -3.54 -8.57
CA PRO A 20 7.71 -2.45 -8.19
C PRO A 20 7.53 -2.33 -6.67
N ARG A 21 7.62 -3.42 -5.89
CA ARG A 21 7.61 -3.34 -4.41
C ARG A 21 8.80 -2.53 -3.88
N GLU A 22 9.98 -2.71 -4.46
CA GLU A 22 11.16 -1.95 -4.06
C GLU A 22 11.07 -0.49 -4.50
N GLU A 23 10.56 -0.21 -5.71
CA GLU A 23 10.33 1.15 -6.18
C GLU A 23 9.34 1.92 -5.27
N ILE A 24 8.25 1.25 -4.86
CA ILE A 24 7.30 1.78 -3.88
C ILE A 24 8.01 2.07 -2.55
N ARG A 25 8.85 1.15 -2.06
CA ARG A 25 9.57 1.32 -0.79
C ARG A 25 10.50 2.52 -0.81
N GLN A 26 11.23 2.73 -1.91
CA GLN A 26 12.14 3.86 -2.08
C GLN A 26 11.39 5.19 -2.17
N THR A 27 10.35 5.24 -3.00
CA THR A 27 9.49 6.42 -3.14
C THR A 27 8.80 6.78 -1.84
N PHE A 28 8.25 5.77 -1.15
CA PHE A 28 7.64 5.92 0.15
C PHE A 28 8.62 6.47 1.17
N ARG A 29 9.85 5.93 1.27
CA ARG A 29 10.84 6.36 2.26
C ARG A 29 11.16 7.85 2.14
N ALA A 30 11.29 8.36 0.92
CA ALA A 30 11.53 9.78 0.67
C ALA A 30 10.34 10.64 1.16
N LYS A 31 9.12 10.26 0.78
CA LYS A 31 7.89 10.99 1.14
C LYS A 31 7.57 10.90 2.64
N PHE A 32 7.73 9.73 3.24
CA PHE A 32 7.52 9.47 4.66
C PHE A 32 8.45 10.30 5.54
N LYS A 33 9.74 10.39 5.17
CA LYS A 33 10.69 11.26 5.88
C LYS A 33 10.31 12.74 5.73
N ALA A 34 9.92 13.18 4.53
CA ALA A 34 9.51 14.55 4.29
C ALA A 34 8.22 14.94 5.06
N ALA A 35 7.31 14.00 5.26
CA ALA A 35 6.07 14.18 6.00
C ALA A 35 6.23 14.09 7.54
N GLY A 36 7.45 13.88 8.06
CA GLY A 36 7.69 13.76 9.50
C GLY A 36 7.37 12.38 10.09
N LYS A 37 7.33 11.34 9.25
CA LYS A 37 7.07 9.94 9.64
C LYS A 37 5.73 9.72 10.36
N PRO A 38 4.60 10.15 9.76
CA PRO A 38 3.30 10.07 10.42
C PRO A 38 2.85 8.61 10.60
N ALA A 39 2.23 8.31 11.74
CA ALA A 39 1.93 6.94 12.15
C ALA A 39 0.82 6.26 11.31
N ASP A 40 0.04 7.03 10.56
CA ASP A 40 -1.06 6.60 9.69
C ASP A 40 -0.66 6.56 8.20
N MET A 41 0.60 6.82 7.87
CA MET A 41 1.14 6.66 6.52
C MET A 41 1.80 5.30 6.38
N ALA A 42 1.21 4.45 5.55
CA ALA A 42 1.68 3.10 5.31
C ALA A 42 1.28 2.59 3.92
N VAL A 43 2.04 1.62 3.42
CA VAL A 43 1.70 0.80 2.27
C VAL A 43 1.72 -0.66 2.69
N TYR A 44 0.68 -1.38 2.31
CA TYR A 44 0.53 -2.81 2.55
C TYR A 44 0.49 -3.56 1.22
N THR A 45 0.82 -4.84 1.23
CA THR A 45 0.64 -5.74 0.09
C THR A 45 -0.25 -6.91 0.46
N ARG A 46 -0.96 -7.46 -0.52
CA ARG A 46 -1.64 -8.75 -0.40
C ARG A 46 -1.35 -9.61 -1.62
N HIS A 47 -1.16 -10.89 -1.38
CA HIS A 47 -1.18 -11.93 -2.40
C HIS A 47 -2.62 -12.38 -2.60
N ASP A 48 -3.23 -12.03 -3.73
CA ASP A 48 -4.58 -12.46 -4.06
C ASP A 48 -4.48 -13.83 -4.79
N SER A 49 -4.55 -14.91 -4.00
CA SER A 49 -4.47 -16.30 -4.48
C SER A 49 -5.84 -16.92 -4.80
N GLU A 50 -6.94 -16.20 -4.56
CA GLU A 50 -8.30 -16.73 -4.70
C GLU A 50 -8.81 -16.62 -6.15
N GLY A 51 -8.82 -17.75 -6.87
CA GLY A 51 -9.66 -17.95 -8.05
C GLY A 51 -9.02 -17.66 -9.42
N ARG A 52 -7.73 -17.32 -9.51
CA ARG A 52 -7.00 -17.22 -10.79
C ARG A 52 -5.71 -18.04 -10.75
N LEU A 53 -5.25 -18.46 -11.94
CA LEU A 53 -4.05 -19.30 -12.13
C LEU A 53 -2.75 -18.58 -11.72
N HIS A 54 -2.80 -17.26 -11.49
CA HIS A 54 -1.67 -16.40 -11.20
C HIS A 54 -1.84 -15.74 -9.84
N CYS A 55 -0.85 -15.90 -8.96
CA CYS A 55 -0.77 -15.18 -7.70
C CYS A 55 -0.44 -13.71 -8.00
N GLU A 56 -1.47 -12.87 -8.01
CA GLU A 56 -1.34 -11.43 -8.21
C GLU A 56 -1.00 -10.75 -6.87
N VAL A 57 -0.11 -9.77 -6.91
CA VAL A 57 0.24 -8.96 -5.73
C VAL A 57 -0.38 -7.58 -5.87
N THR A 58 -1.22 -7.20 -4.91
CA THR A 58 -1.83 -5.86 -4.88
C THR A 58 -1.19 -5.04 -3.77
N ALA A 59 -0.76 -3.81 -4.07
CA ALA A 59 -0.37 -2.83 -3.06
C ALA A 59 -1.56 -1.94 -2.67
N TYR A 60 -1.67 -1.61 -1.39
CA TYR A 60 -2.67 -0.75 -0.79
C TYR A 60 -2.00 0.41 -0.06
N PHE A 61 -2.34 1.63 -0.42
CA PHE A 61 -1.80 2.86 0.16
C PHE A 61 -2.82 3.46 1.12
N SER A 62 -2.39 3.74 2.35
CA SER A 62 -3.23 4.48 3.30
C SER A 62 -3.52 5.89 2.78
N PRO A 63 -4.55 6.58 3.30
CA PRO A 63 -4.88 7.91 2.80
C PRO A 63 -3.76 8.93 3.00
N ALA A 64 -2.96 8.80 4.07
CA ALA A 64 -1.77 9.63 4.27
C ALA A 64 -0.63 9.31 3.28
N ALA A 65 -0.68 8.18 2.59
CA ALA A 65 0.23 7.79 1.51
C ALA A 65 -0.29 8.14 0.10
N ALA A 66 -1.31 8.99 -0.03
CA ALA A 66 -1.91 9.35 -1.34
C ALA A 66 -0.89 9.91 -2.36
N GLU A 67 0.08 10.70 -1.92
CA GLU A 67 1.12 11.22 -2.82
C GLU A 67 2.07 10.13 -3.34
N VAL A 68 2.26 9.05 -2.59
CA VAL A 68 2.97 7.86 -3.07
C VAL A 68 2.07 7.13 -4.06
N ALA A 69 0.81 6.93 -3.72
CA ALA A 69 -0.16 6.24 -4.57
C ALA A 69 -0.28 6.87 -5.97
N LYS A 70 -0.32 8.20 -6.04
CA LYS A 70 -0.35 8.96 -7.31
C LYS A 70 0.89 8.72 -8.18
N ALA A 71 2.05 8.47 -7.59
CA ALA A 71 3.29 8.19 -8.35
C ALA A 71 3.25 6.81 -9.05
N PHE A 72 2.32 5.93 -8.66
CA PHE A 72 2.14 4.59 -9.22
C PHE A 72 0.78 4.43 -9.92
N ASP A 73 0.12 5.54 -10.29
CA ASP A 73 -1.20 5.54 -10.92
C ASP A 73 -2.25 4.69 -10.17
N ALA A 74 -2.12 4.63 -8.85
CA ALA A 74 -2.99 3.84 -8.00
C ALA A 74 -4.43 4.39 -8.01
N GLN A 75 -5.40 3.49 -8.05
CA GLN A 75 -6.81 3.84 -8.13
C GLN A 75 -7.43 3.95 -6.73
N PRO A 76 -8.36 4.89 -6.49
CA PRO A 76 -9.08 4.96 -5.23
C PRO A 76 -9.85 3.66 -4.94
N CYS A 77 -9.83 3.23 -3.68
CA CYS A 77 -10.54 2.03 -3.22
C CYS A 77 -11.10 2.19 -1.80
N ASN A 78 -11.91 1.22 -1.39
CA ASN A 78 -12.31 1.07 0.00
C ASN A 78 -11.10 0.63 0.86
N PRO A 79 -11.13 0.87 2.19
CA PRO A 79 -10.15 0.31 3.10
C PRO A 79 -10.02 -1.21 2.91
N PRO A 80 -8.80 -1.76 2.77
CA PRO A 80 -8.62 -3.20 2.66
C PRO A 80 -8.96 -3.89 3.99
N ARG A 81 -9.26 -5.20 3.95
CA ARG A 81 -9.35 -5.99 5.18
C ARG A 81 -7.95 -6.29 5.71
N LYS A 82 -7.76 -6.26 7.03
CA LYS A 82 -6.48 -6.57 7.69
C LYS A 82 -5.97 -7.98 7.37
N THR A 83 -6.88 -8.95 7.22
CA THR A 83 -6.54 -10.35 6.93
C THR A 83 -5.77 -10.47 5.61
N GLY A 84 -4.60 -11.10 5.67
CA GLY A 84 -3.75 -11.33 4.49
C GLY A 84 -2.98 -10.11 3.99
N LEU A 85 -3.04 -8.97 4.70
CA LEU A 85 -2.16 -7.83 4.42
C LEU A 85 -0.80 -8.03 5.09
N GLU A 86 0.24 -7.60 4.38
CA GLU A 86 1.61 -7.51 4.87
C GLU A 86 2.08 -6.06 4.80
N LEU A 87 2.85 -5.59 5.79
CA LEU A 87 3.40 -4.24 5.77
C LEU A 87 4.55 -4.16 4.78
N LEU A 88 4.39 -3.39 3.70
CA LEU A 88 5.45 -3.12 2.73
C LEU A 88 6.32 -1.94 3.17
N ALA A 89 5.70 -0.86 3.66
CA ALA A 89 6.39 0.33 4.13
C ALA A 89 5.55 1.13 5.15
N GLY A 90 6.21 1.74 6.13
CA GLY A 90 5.56 2.50 7.21
C GLY A 90 6.04 2.05 8.58
N SER A 91 5.34 2.48 9.63
CA SER A 91 5.58 2.05 11.00
C SER A 91 4.67 0.88 11.37
N GLU A 92 5.12 -0.07 12.19
CA GLU A 92 4.25 -1.12 12.77
C GLU A 92 3.04 -0.54 13.53
N SER A 93 3.19 0.65 14.11
CA SER A 93 2.09 1.36 14.79
C SER A 93 0.92 1.71 13.85
N SER A 94 1.15 1.70 12.54
CA SER A 94 0.10 1.98 11.54
C SER A 94 -1.04 0.98 11.59
N TRP A 95 -0.78 -0.28 11.96
CA TRP A 95 -1.81 -1.30 12.08
C TRP A 95 -2.94 -0.89 13.04
N ALA A 96 -2.58 -0.42 14.23
CA ALA A 96 -3.56 0.06 15.22
C ALA A 96 -4.20 1.38 14.80
N ARG A 97 -3.50 2.23 14.04
CA ARG A 97 -4.05 3.52 13.59
C ARG A 97 -5.04 3.39 12.43
N LEU A 98 -4.88 2.37 11.60
CA LEU A 98 -5.59 2.23 10.33
C LEU A 98 -6.65 1.12 10.33
N PHE A 99 -6.62 0.20 11.29
CA PHE A 99 -7.48 -0.98 11.31
C PHE A 99 -8.07 -1.32 12.70
N ASP A 100 -7.97 -0.43 13.70
CA ASP A 100 -8.77 -0.52 14.93
C ASP A 100 -10.15 0.14 14.75
#